data_AF-A0A0C9MZ17-F1
#
_entry.id   AF-A0A0C9MZ17-F1
#
_cell.length_a   1.000
_cell.length_b   1.000
_cell.length_c   1.000
_cell.angle_alpha   90.00
_cell.angle_beta   90.00
_cell.angle_gamma   90.00
#
_symmetry.space_group_name_H-M   'P 1'
#
loop_
_entity.id
_entity.type
_entity.pdbx_description
1 polymer ?
#
loop_
_entity_poly.entity_id
_entity_poly.type
_entity_poly.pdbx_seq_one_letter_code
_entity_poly.pdbx_strand_id
1 'polypeptide(L)'
;MTVRVEAIGMSRRSLVSRMLAYGTGLVIGTPATARAALQAVRSWNFGETHLEWEPLEIGAGDTLLVLAQVGGLPVRAVLDSGSGASIMSTALAAKLGLSGERRTISGLSAKTQVLLARGVDVLLARETRRLPFAIIGDLSAVSAAFGRPIDILLGADVFTGNCIALDFGNRRLAVAKSGAFQAGPDWKAVPLERGAKQELFIRASVAGLAPVPLMLDLGSSAALMLSSTYTREQGLLKGKPVSTAAIGGVDGIKINDTFTVTRITIEGFGVADVPALGMRAWLSTSTVGNIGLPLIAQFDVVFDVTAGFVWFRRLDPRQRLPMLRDRSGLGSAPSSTGLTVVHVAAGSPAERGGWAAGDRIIAVNGHPVDADYTHGQLWRWRYGPAGTLVKLTMAAGNVRELRLADYY
;
A
#
# COMPACT_ATOMS: atom_id res chain seq x y z
N MET A 1 66.77 -4.43 38.94
CA MET A 1 66.30 -3.03 39.12
C MET A 1 65.13 -2.82 38.18
N THR A 2 64.00 -2.38 38.74
CA THR A 2 62.70 -2.07 38.12
C THR A 2 61.87 -3.27 37.59
N VAL A 3 60.62 -3.32 38.03
CA VAL A 3 59.77 -4.51 38.25
C VAL A 3 58.53 -4.47 37.32
N ARG A 4 58.21 -5.64 36.73
CA ARG A 4 56.88 -6.16 36.28
C ARG A 4 56.10 -5.32 35.22
N VAL A 5 55.17 -5.87 34.43
CA VAL A 5 54.07 -6.80 34.74
C VAL A 5 53.65 -7.59 33.50
N GLU A 6 53.58 -8.92 33.65
CA GLU A 6 52.80 -9.84 32.82
C GLU A 6 51.30 -9.75 33.17
N ALA A 7 50.43 -9.88 32.17
CA ALA A 7 49.05 -10.28 32.38
C ALA A 7 48.66 -11.37 31.37
N ILE A 8 48.63 -12.61 31.87
CA ILE A 8 47.96 -13.76 31.27
C ILE A 8 46.69 -14.02 32.10
N GLY A 9 45.57 -14.34 31.45
CA GLY A 9 44.62 -15.29 32.03
C GLY A 9 43.14 -14.91 32.11
N MET A 10 42.38 -15.39 31.13
CA MET A 10 41.22 -16.29 31.27
C MET A 10 39.98 -15.95 32.14
N SER A 11 38.84 -15.98 31.43
CA SER A 11 37.59 -16.73 31.65
C SER A 11 36.90 -16.86 33.03
N ARG A 12 35.65 -16.36 33.04
CA ARG A 12 34.39 -16.89 33.61
C ARG A 12 34.45 -18.12 34.55
N ARG A 13 34.12 -17.95 35.84
CA ARG A 13 32.99 -18.59 36.55
C ARG A 13 32.86 -18.18 38.03
N SER A 14 31.61 -17.90 38.43
CA SER A 14 30.99 -17.99 39.77
C SER A 14 31.61 -17.30 41.00
N LEU A 15 30.84 -16.43 41.66
CA LEU A 15 30.28 -16.71 43.00
C LEU A 15 29.41 -15.56 43.53
N VAL A 16 28.18 -15.93 43.92
CA VAL A 16 27.28 -15.16 44.78
C VAL A 16 27.75 -15.33 46.22
N SER A 17 28.00 -14.24 46.96
CA SER A 17 27.75 -14.13 48.42
C SER A 17 28.32 -12.84 49.03
N ARG A 18 27.39 -11.98 49.46
CA ARG A 18 27.42 -11.13 50.68
C ARG A 18 28.43 -9.98 50.78
N MET A 19 27.90 -8.75 50.71
CA MET A 19 27.74 -7.91 51.91
C MET A 19 26.74 -6.77 51.64
N LEU A 20 25.65 -6.79 52.40
CA LEU A 20 24.73 -5.67 52.61
C LEU A 20 25.37 -4.71 53.61
N ALA A 21 25.54 -3.43 53.24
CA ALA A 21 25.45 -2.30 54.17
C ALA A 21 25.38 -0.97 53.40
N TYR A 22 24.22 -0.34 53.50
CA TYR A 22 23.93 1.10 53.38
C TYR A 22 24.24 1.83 52.06
N GLY A 23 23.16 2.03 51.31
CA GLY A 23 23.07 3.01 50.25
C GLY A 23 21.81 2.79 49.43
N THR A 24 20.65 3.15 49.97
CA THR A 24 19.41 3.30 49.19
C THR A 24 19.58 4.44 48.19
N GLY A 25 20.31 4.17 47.11
CA GLY A 25 20.24 4.91 45.86
C GLY A 25 19.26 4.16 44.97
N LEU A 26 17.98 4.52 45.07
CA LEU A 26 17.00 4.16 44.06
C LEU A 26 17.50 4.82 42.75
N VAL A 27 18.18 4.06 41.87
CA VAL A 27 18.34 4.50 40.49
C VAL A 27 16.97 4.39 39.86
N ILE A 28 16.15 5.42 40.09
CA ILE A 28 15.02 5.74 39.24
C ILE A 28 15.66 6.06 37.89
N GLY A 29 15.80 5.03 37.05
CA GLY A 29 16.08 5.24 35.63
C GLY A 29 15.00 6.18 35.12
N THR A 30 15.39 7.41 34.83
CA THR A 30 14.46 8.41 34.30
C THR A 30 13.82 7.83 33.02
N PRO A 31 12.50 7.95 32.83
CA PRO A 31 11.82 7.49 31.62
C PRO A 31 12.44 8.06 30.33
N ALA A 32 13.16 9.18 30.45
CA ALA A 32 13.86 9.87 29.37
C ALA A 32 15.02 9.05 28.75
N THR A 33 15.79 8.29 29.54
CA THR A 33 16.92 7.51 29.00
C THR A 33 16.46 6.27 28.25
N ALA A 34 15.41 5.60 28.74
CA ALA A 34 14.74 4.53 28.00
C ALA A 34 14.07 5.07 26.71
N ARG A 35 13.48 6.27 26.75
CA ARG A 35 12.84 6.91 25.60
C ARG A 35 13.85 7.39 24.54
N ALA A 36 15.02 7.88 24.95
CA ALA A 36 16.12 8.23 24.05
C ALA A 36 16.75 6.98 23.39
N ALA A 37 16.91 5.88 24.15
CA ALA A 37 17.33 4.60 23.61
C ALA A 37 16.29 3.99 22.65
N LEU A 38 14.98 4.15 22.93
CA LEU A 38 13.90 3.76 22.02
C LEU A 38 13.76 4.66 20.79
N GLN A 39 14.13 5.95 20.88
CA GLN A 39 14.21 6.86 19.73
C GLN A 39 15.40 6.55 18.83
N ALA A 40 16.53 6.10 19.39
CA ALA A 40 17.70 5.66 18.64
C ALA A 40 17.43 4.41 17.77
N VAL A 41 16.42 3.60 18.09
CA VAL A 41 16.01 2.40 17.33
C VAL A 41 15.08 2.76 16.13
N ARG A 42 14.74 4.04 15.93
CA ARG A 42 13.92 4.50 14.79
C ARG A 42 14.67 5.40 13.82
N SER A 43 16.01 5.34 13.75
CA SER A 43 16.79 6.32 13.00
C SER A 43 16.53 6.23 11.49
N TRP A 44 15.66 7.11 11.00
CA TRP A 44 15.66 7.59 9.62
C TRP A 44 16.99 8.32 9.41
N ASN A 45 18.01 7.64 8.89
CA ASN A 45 19.34 8.20 8.74
C ASN A 45 19.56 8.66 7.29
N PHE A 46 19.65 9.96 7.10
CA PHE A 46 19.92 10.61 5.82
C PHE A 46 21.24 11.43 5.87
N GLY A 47 22.13 11.07 6.80
CA GLY A 47 23.37 11.80 7.05
C GLY A 47 23.10 13.25 7.44
N GLU A 48 23.78 14.18 6.76
CA GLU A 48 23.59 15.63 6.95
C GLU A 48 22.32 16.17 6.29
N THR A 49 21.62 15.35 5.50
CA THR A 49 20.38 15.77 4.82
C THR A 49 19.26 15.92 5.85
N HIS A 50 18.77 17.14 6.01
CA HIS A 50 17.59 17.41 6.83
C HIS A 50 16.32 17.04 6.06
N LEU A 51 15.53 16.12 6.62
CA LEU A 51 14.23 15.75 6.05
C LEU A 51 13.13 16.69 6.52
N GLU A 52 12.38 17.23 5.57
CA GLU A 52 11.12 17.88 5.84
C GLU A 52 9.97 16.89 5.66
N TRP A 53 9.36 16.50 6.78
CA TRP A 53 8.26 15.54 6.78
C TRP A 53 6.93 16.23 6.51
N GLU A 54 6.21 15.75 5.50
CA GLU A 54 4.85 16.17 5.18
C GLU A 54 3.85 15.04 5.51
N PRO A 55 2.61 15.35 5.90
CA PRO A 55 1.60 14.33 6.16
C PRO A 55 1.28 13.55 4.88
N LEU A 56 1.09 12.24 5.03
CA LEU A 56 0.40 11.41 4.03
C LEU A 56 -0.96 10.97 4.58
N GLU A 57 -1.92 10.74 3.70
CA GLU A 57 -3.23 10.21 4.04
C GLU A 57 -3.43 8.83 3.43
N ILE A 58 -4.06 7.93 4.17
CA ILE A 58 -4.55 6.65 3.64
C ILE A 58 -6.06 6.76 3.47
N GLY A 59 -6.46 7.07 2.25
CA GLY A 59 -7.84 7.14 1.81
C GLY A 59 -8.48 5.76 1.73
N ALA A 60 -9.73 5.63 2.19
CA ALA A 60 -10.51 4.38 2.15
C ALA A 60 -9.77 3.12 2.67
N GLY A 61 -8.71 3.30 3.47
CA GLY A 61 -7.87 2.24 4.02
C GLY A 61 -6.78 1.68 3.09
N ASP A 62 -6.74 2.07 1.81
CA ASP A 62 -5.91 1.41 0.79
C ASP A 62 -5.35 2.34 -0.31
N THR A 63 -5.62 3.65 -0.26
CA THR A 63 -5.17 4.62 -1.26
C THR A 63 -4.20 5.63 -0.64
N LEU A 64 -2.96 5.70 -1.14
CA LEU A 64 -1.92 6.62 -0.63
C LEU A 64 -2.04 8.00 -1.25
N LEU A 65 -2.44 8.98 -0.46
CA LEU A 65 -2.59 10.36 -0.91
C LEU A 65 -1.52 11.25 -0.31
N VAL A 66 -1.05 12.16 -1.13
CA VAL A 66 -0.02 13.13 -0.79
C VAL A 66 -0.45 14.50 -1.29
N LEU A 67 -0.02 15.53 -0.57
CA LEU A 67 -0.12 16.89 -1.08
C LEU A 67 1.03 17.12 -2.06
N ALA A 68 0.72 17.77 -3.17
CA ALA A 68 1.71 18.18 -4.15
C ALA A 68 1.30 19.52 -4.77
N GLN A 69 2.19 20.13 -5.56
CA GLN A 69 1.82 21.23 -6.43
C GLN A 69 2.21 20.92 -7.87
N VAL A 70 1.36 21.31 -8.82
CA VAL A 70 1.66 21.22 -10.25
C VAL A 70 1.52 22.60 -10.87
N GLY A 71 2.58 23.11 -11.50
CA GLY A 71 2.58 24.46 -12.05
C GLY A 71 2.22 25.55 -11.03
N GLY A 72 2.59 25.35 -9.76
CA GLY A 72 2.28 26.25 -8.64
C GLY A 72 0.87 26.11 -8.04
N LEU A 73 -0.01 25.26 -8.61
CA LEU A 73 -1.32 24.99 -8.04
C LEU A 73 -1.24 23.82 -7.04
N PRO A 74 -1.82 23.93 -5.83
CA PRO A 74 -1.95 22.79 -4.93
C PRO A 74 -2.90 21.74 -5.52
N VAL A 75 -2.51 20.48 -5.45
CA VAL A 75 -3.25 19.36 -6.03
C VAL A 75 -3.36 18.20 -5.03
N ARG A 76 -4.41 17.39 -5.17
CA ARG A 76 -4.49 16.08 -4.54
C ARG A 76 -3.86 15.04 -5.44
N ALA A 77 -2.82 14.39 -4.92
CA ALA A 77 -2.06 13.40 -5.66
C ALA A 77 -2.20 12.03 -5.03
N VAL A 78 -2.26 10.99 -5.87
CA VAL A 78 -1.99 9.62 -5.46
C VAL A 78 -0.54 9.29 -5.84
N LEU A 79 0.24 8.77 -4.90
CA LEU A 79 1.59 8.31 -5.19
C LEU A 79 1.54 6.87 -5.70
N ASP A 80 1.93 6.64 -6.94
CA ASP A 80 1.72 5.40 -7.68
C ASP A 80 3.02 4.93 -8.36
N SER A 81 3.77 4.04 -7.69
CA SER A 81 4.97 3.44 -8.26
C SER A 81 4.67 2.38 -9.34
N GLY A 82 3.41 1.95 -9.50
CA GLY A 82 2.97 1.01 -10.53
C GLY A 82 2.80 1.67 -11.90
N SER A 83 2.60 2.99 -11.95
CA SER A 83 2.55 3.76 -13.20
C SER A 83 3.94 4.22 -13.65
N GLY A 84 4.30 3.97 -14.91
CA GLY A 84 5.59 4.40 -15.47
C GLY A 84 5.72 5.91 -15.68
N ALA A 85 4.61 6.64 -15.75
CA ALA A 85 4.58 8.09 -15.92
C ALA A 85 3.42 8.71 -15.12
N SER A 86 3.56 9.96 -14.74
CA SER A 86 2.50 10.70 -14.06
C SER A 86 1.30 10.97 -14.99
N ILE A 87 0.09 10.84 -14.45
CA ILE A 87 -1.18 11.04 -15.17
C ILE A 87 -1.96 12.16 -14.50
N MET A 88 -2.11 13.28 -15.18
CA MET A 88 -2.86 14.46 -14.76
C MET A 88 -4.28 14.43 -15.32
N SER A 89 -5.25 14.84 -14.50
CA SER A 89 -6.64 14.97 -14.94
C SER A 89 -6.78 16.03 -16.05
N THR A 90 -7.74 15.81 -16.95
CA THR A 90 -8.16 16.82 -17.95
C THR A 90 -8.56 18.14 -17.30
N ALA A 91 -9.22 18.10 -16.13
CA ALA A 91 -9.62 19.28 -15.38
C ALA A 91 -8.42 20.09 -14.85
N LEU A 92 -7.39 19.42 -14.31
CA LEU A 92 -6.16 20.10 -13.88
C LEU A 92 -5.40 20.68 -15.08
N ALA A 93 -5.28 19.92 -16.17
CA ALA A 93 -4.64 20.41 -17.40
C ALA A 93 -5.32 21.67 -17.95
N ALA A 94 -6.66 21.70 -17.96
CA ALA A 94 -7.43 22.86 -18.37
C ALA A 94 -7.19 24.09 -17.46
N LYS A 95 -7.15 23.89 -16.13
CA LYS A 95 -6.83 24.95 -15.16
C LYS A 95 -5.44 25.55 -15.37
N LEU A 96 -4.49 24.72 -15.81
CA LEU A 96 -3.12 25.13 -16.11
C LEU A 96 -2.92 25.65 -17.55
N GLY A 97 -3.97 25.63 -18.39
CA GLY A 97 -3.88 26.04 -19.80
C GLY A 97 -3.04 25.09 -20.67
N LEU A 98 -2.89 23.82 -20.28
CA LEU A 98 -2.10 22.81 -20.99
C LEU A 98 -2.96 22.07 -22.02
N SER A 99 -2.62 22.15 -23.30
CA SER A 99 -3.38 21.55 -24.41
C SER A 99 -2.89 20.17 -24.86
N GLY A 100 -1.68 19.77 -24.47
CA GLY A 100 -1.12 18.43 -24.71
C GLY A 100 -0.85 18.08 -26.18
N GLU A 101 0.13 17.22 -26.42
CA GLU A 101 0.44 16.67 -27.74
C GLU A 101 -0.15 15.24 -27.86
N ARG A 102 -0.88 14.94 -28.94
CA ARG A 102 -1.39 13.58 -29.16
C ARG A 102 -0.25 12.61 -29.46
N ARG A 103 -0.13 11.55 -28.68
CA ARG A 103 0.83 10.46 -28.89
C ARG A 103 0.18 9.11 -28.67
N THR A 104 0.65 8.12 -29.42
CA THR A 104 0.29 6.73 -29.15
C THR A 104 1.28 6.17 -28.15
N ILE A 105 0.81 5.81 -26.96
CA ILE A 105 1.60 5.10 -25.96
C ILE A 105 1.20 3.63 -25.92
N SER A 106 2.13 2.76 -25.55
CA SER A 106 1.83 1.36 -25.26
C SER A 106 1.64 1.21 -23.76
N GLY A 107 0.39 0.98 -23.33
CA GLY A 107 0.07 0.69 -21.93
C GLY A 107 0.25 -0.79 -21.58
N LEU A 108 -0.18 -1.15 -20.36
CA LEU A 108 -0.18 -2.54 -19.91
C LEU A 108 -1.16 -3.40 -20.73
N SER A 109 -2.31 -2.85 -21.13
CA SER A 109 -3.42 -3.56 -21.81
C SER A 109 -3.56 -3.33 -23.32
N ALA A 110 -3.12 -2.18 -23.86
CA ALA A 110 -3.26 -1.84 -25.29
C ALA A 110 -2.35 -0.68 -25.72
N LYS A 111 -2.21 -0.45 -27.04
CA LYS A 111 -1.78 0.85 -27.59
C LYS A 111 -2.95 1.81 -27.53
N THR A 112 -2.76 2.99 -26.96
CA THR A 112 -3.81 4.01 -26.84
C THR A 112 -3.28 5.39 -27.20
N GLN A 113 -4.15 6.23 -27.78
CA GLN A 113 -3.83 7.63 -27.99
C GLN A 113 -4.05 8.40 -26.69
N VAL A 114 -3.04 9.13 -26.27
CA VAL A 114 -3.07 10.01 -25.11
C VAL A 114 -2.63 11.42 -25.49
N LEU A 115 -2.98 12.38 -24.65
CA LEU A 115 -2.42 13.72 -24.69
C LEU A 115 -1.23 13.79 -23.72
N LEU A 116 -0.10 14.36 -24.16
CA LEU A 116 1.09 14.55 -23.33
C LEU A 116 1.37 16.03 -23.12
N ALA A 117 1.41 16.50 -21.87
CA ALA A 117 1.95 17.81 -21.53
C ALA A 117 3.45 17.68 -21.23
N ARG A 118 4.31 18.50 -21.84
CA ARG A 118 5.77 18.47 -21.63
C ARG A 118 6.20 19.46 -20.57
N GLY A 119 7.30 19.14 -19.88
CA GLY A 119 7.92 20.05 -18.92
C GLY A 119 6.94 20.45 -17.82
N VAL A 120 6.39 19.47 -17.11
CA VAL A 120 5.46 19.72 -16.03
C VAL A 120 6.25 19.76 -14.72
N ASP A 121 6.24 20.90 -14.02
CA ASP A 121 6.85 20.99 -12.69
C ASP A 121 5.92 20.42 -11.64
N VAL A 122 6.42 19.44 -10.90
CA VAL A 122 5.76 18.84 -9.73
C VAL A 122 6.58 19.12 -8.50
N LEU A 123 5.98 19.74 -7.50
CA LEU A 123 6.54 19.88 -6.15
C LEU A 123 5.94 18.80 -5.25
N LEU A 124 6.80 17.96 -4.66
CA LEU A 124 6.41 16.94 -3.68
C LEU A 124 7.38 17.00 -2.49
N ALA A 125 6.86 17.18 -1.27
CA ALA A 125 7.67 17.32 -0.05
C ALA A 125 8.87 18.26 -0.22
N ARG A 126 8.60 19.47 -0.74
CA ARG A 126 9.57 20.56 -1.00
C ARG A 126 10.60 20.30 -2.10
N GLU A 127 10.54 19.14 -2.74
CA GLU A 127 11.42 18.82 -3.86
C GLU A 127 10.68 19.00 -5.18
N THR A 128 11.17 19.94 -6.00
CA THR A 128 10.64 20.20 -7.33
C THR A 128 11.27 19.26 -8.35
N ARG A 129 10.44 18.58 -9.13
CA ARG A 129 10.85 17.76 -10.28
C ARG A 129 10.16 18.26 -11.55
N ARG A 130 10.98 18.65 -12.54
CA ARG A 130 10.53 18.90 -13.92
C ARG A 130 10.32 17.57 -14.66
N LEU A 131 9.09 17.10 -14.75
CA LEU A 131 8.76 15.89 -15.50
C LEU A 131 8.97 16.12 -17.01
N PRO A 132 9.58 15.16 -17.74
CA PRO A 132 9.76 15.29 -19.19
C PRO A 132 8.41 15.40 -19.91
N PHE A 133 7.42 14.66 -19.42
CA PHE A 133 6.03 14.78 -19.78
C PHE A 133 5.12 14.26 -18.66
N ALA A 134 3.84 14.66 -18.67
CA ALA A 134 2.77 14.02 -17.95
C ALA A 134 1.65 13.66 -18.95
N ILE A 135 1.01 12.52 -18.74
CA ILE A 135 -0.16 12.11 -19.54
C ILE A 135 -1.36 12.92 -19.05
N ILE A 136 -2.17 13.47 -19.96
CA ILE A 136 -3.47 14.04 -19.65
C ILE A 136 -4.53 12.97 -19.90
N GLY A 137 -5.29 12.61 -18.87
CA GLY A 137 -6.27 11.54 -18.94
C GLY A 137 -7.52 11.79 -18.08
N ASP A 138 -8.52 10.95 -18.27
CA ASP A 138 -9.71 10.95 -17.42
C ASP A 138 -9.43 10.17 -16.12
N LEU A 139 -9.52 10.87 -14.98
CA LEU A 139 -9.37 10.29 -13.64
C LEU A 139 -10.72 10.19 -12.90
N SER A 140 -11.84 10.28 -13.63
CA SER A 140 -13.19 10.22 -13.06
C SER A 140 -13.45 8.92 -12.31
N ALA A 141 -13.06 7.77 -12.87
CA ALA A 141 -13.23 6.47 -12.23
C ALA A 141 -12.44 6.34 -10.91
N VAL A 142 -11.18 6.80 -10.90
CA VAL A 142 -10.34 6.82 -9.70
C VAL A 142 -10.92 7.78 -8.65
N SER A 143 -11.33 8.96 -9.08
CA SER A 143 -11.97 9.96 -8.22
C SER A 143 -13.29 9.45 -7.62
N ALA A 144 -14.09 8.72 -8.40
CA ALA A 144 -15.35 8.14 -7.96
C ALA A 144 -15.15 6.99 -6.98
N ALA A 145 -14.19 6.10 -7.25
CA ALA A 145 -13.82 5.02 -6.33
C ALA A 145 -13.37 5.57 -4.96
N PHE A 146 -12.68 6.72 -4.98
CA PHE A 146 -12.21 7.39 -3.78
C PHE A 146 -13.25 8.30 -3.12
N GLY A 147 -14.22 8.81 -3.88
CA GLY A 147 -15.26 9.74 -3.44
C GLY A 147 -14.90 11.22 -3.54
N ARG A 148 -13.66 11.58 -3.88
CA ARG A 148 -13.23 12.98 -4.07
C ARG A 148 -12.32 13.11 -5.30
N PRO A 149 -12.22 14.31 -5.91
CA PRO A 149 -11.43 14.47 -7.12
C PRO A 149 -9.95 14.20 -6.85
N ILE A 150 -9.36 13.32 -7.67
CA ILE A 150 -7.91 13.13 -7.78
C ILE A 150 -7.43 13.96 -8.95
N ASP A 151 -6.52 14.89 -8.69
CA ASP A 151 -6.06 15.84 -9.68
C ASP A 151 -4.90 15.24 -10.52
N ILE A 152 -4.07 14.39 -9.90
CA ILE A 152 -2.91 13.72 -10.54
C ILE A 152 -2.57 12.36 -9.88
N LEU A 153 -2.12 11.40 -10.68
CA LEU A 153 -1.39 10.20 -10.25
C LEU A 153 0.11 10.45 -10.47
N LEU A 154 0.93 10.36 -9.43
CA LEU A 154 2.37 10.58 -9.48
C LEU A 154 3.08 9.25 -9.73
N GLY A 155 3.59 9.08 -10.95
CA GLY A 155 4.22 7.86 -11.42
C GLY A 155 5.68 7.69 -11.00
N ALA A 156 6.32 6.64 -11.50
CA ALA A 156 7.74 6.32 -11.34
C ALA A 156 8.70 7.45 -11.80
N ASP A 157 8.23 8.36 -12.65
CA ASP A 157 8.97 9.54 -13.11
C ASP A 157 9.26 10.54 -11.99
N VAL A 158 8.41 10.64 -10.97
CA VAL A 158 8.61 11.48 -9.78
C VAL A 158 9.69 10.92 -8.84
N PHE A 159 9.87 9.60 -8.84
CA PHE A 159 10.92 8.93 -8.06
C PHE A 159 12.32 9.10 -8.68
N THR A 160 12.40 9.46 -9.97
CA THR A 160 13.70 9.56 -10.66
C THR A 160 14.51 10.74 -10.14
N GLY A 161 15.72 10.45 -9.63
CA GLY A 161 16.64 11.40 -9.01
C GLY A 161 16.40 11.61 -7.51
N ASN A 162 15.37 10.98 -6.96
CA ASN A 162 14.91 11.18 -5.59
C ASN A 162 14.89 9.85 -4.81
N CYS A 163 15.03 9.99 -3.50
CA CYS A 163 14.81 8.96 -2.52
C CYS A 163 13.57 9.36 -1.69
N ILE A 164 12.49 8.60 -1.80
CA ILE A 164 11.20 8.90 -1.15
C ILE A 164 11.03 8.02 0.09
N ALA A 165 10.98 8.65 1.26
CA ALA A 165 10.77 8.00 2.55
C ALA A 165 9.28 8.01 2.91
N LEU A 166 8.73 6.84 3.21
CA LEU A 166 7.34 6.62 3.61
C LEU A 166 7.32 6.06 5.04
N ASP A 167 7.07 6.94 6.01
CA ASP A 167 6.91 6.61 7.43
C ASP A 167 5.43 6.31 7.69
N PHE A 168 5.01 5.10 7.31
CA PHE A 168 3.63 4.63 7.50
C PHE A 168 3.27 4.58 8.98
N GLY A 169 4.25 4.30 9.86
CA GLY A 169 4.03 4.25 11.30
C GLY A 169 3.60 5.59 11.92
N ASN A 170 3.99 6.72 11.30
CA ASN A 170 3.61 8.08 11.72
C ASN A 170 2.78 8.83 10.66
N ARG A 171 2.40 8.18 9.56
CA ARG A 171 1.62 8.76 8.44
C ARG A 171 2.22 10.05 7.88
N ARG A 172 3.50 9.97 7.52
CA ARG A 172 4.23 11.08 6.90
C ARG A 172 5.19 10.60 5.83
N LEU A 173 5.52 11.47 4.90
CA LEU A 173 6.51 11.23 3.86
C LEU A 173 7.58 12.34 3.84
N ALA A 174 8.73 12.03 3.28
CA ALA A 174 9.76 13.02 2.97
C ALA A 174 10.45 12.64 1.67
N VAL A 175 10.98 13.63 0.96
CA VAL A 175 11.77 13.42 -0.25
C VAL A 175 13.18 13.95 0.01
N ALA A 176 14.17 13.16 -0.38
CA ALA A 176 15.57 13.54 -0.42
C ALA A 176 16.14 13.23 -1.81
N LYS A 177 17.38 13.65 -2.09
CA LYS A 177 18.07 13.22 -3.31
C LYS A 177 18.42 11.74 -3.26
N SER A 178 18.45 11.12 -4.44
CA SER A 178 18.91 9.74 -4.59
C SER A 178 20.30 9.56 -3.97
N GLY A 179 20.52 8.44 -3.28
CA GLY A 179 21.74 8.11 -2.55
C GLY A 179 21.86 8.73 -1.14
N ALA A 180 20.90 9.57 -0.71
CA ALA A 180 20.96 10.21 0.60
C ALA A 180 20.68 9.25 1.77
N PHE A 181 19.90 8.19 1.55
CA PHE A 181 19.50 7.28 2.62
C PHE A 181 20.63 6.32 3.03
N GLN A 182 20.96 6.31 4.32
CA GLN A 182 21.98 5.46 4.91
C GLN A 182 21.33 4.42 5.80
N ALA A 183 21.01 3.26 5.23
CA ALA A 183 20.29 2.19 5.89
C ALA A 183 20.99 1.72 7.19
N GLY A 184 20.28 1.83 8.31
CA GLY A 184 20.69 1.23 9.58
C GLY A 184 20.45 -0.30 9.64
N PRO A 185 20.85 -0.97 10.73
CA PRO A 185 20.83 -2.44 10.83
C PRO A 185 19.43 -3.07 10.73
N ASP A 186 18.38 -2.33 11.09
CA ASP A 186 16.98 -2.80 11.04
C ASP A 186 16.32 -2.67 9.66
N TRP A 187 17.05 -2.09 8.70
CA TRP A 187 16.61 -1.92 7.32
C TRP A 187 17.12 -3.07 6.44
N LYS A 188 16.27 -3.57 5.55
CA LYS A 188 16.66 -4.52 4.50
C LYS A 188 16.63 -3.82 3.16
N ALA A 189 17.79 -3.76 2.52
CA ALA A 189 17.93 -3.32 1.14
C ALA A 189 17.45 -4.43 0.21
N VAL A 190 16.53 -4.11 -0.68
CA VAL A 190 16.01 -5.02 -1.69
C VAL A 190 16.30 -4.41 -3.06
N PRO A 191 17.01 -5.11 -3.95
CA PRO A 191 17.24 -4.63 -5.30
C PRO A 191 15.92 -4.37 -6.02
N LEU A 192 15.80 -3.20 -6.64
CA LEU A 192 14.68 -2.82 -7.47
C LEU A 192 15.04 -3.04 -8.94
N GLU A 193 14.40 -4.02 -9.56
CA GLU A 193 14.60 -4.38 -10.96
C GLU A 193 13.54 -3.69 -11.85
N ARG A 194 13.82 -3.62 -13.16
CA ARG A 194 12.91 -3.04 -14.17
C ARG A 194 12.47 -4.10 -15.17
N GLY A 195 11.16 -4.17 -15.39
CA GLY A 195 10.55 -5.03 -16.40
C GLY A 195 10.63 -4.45 -17.81
N ALA A 196 10.20 -5.24 -18.80
CA ALA A 196 10.19 -4.87 -20.21
C ALA A 196 9.34 -3.61 -20.49
N LYS A 197 8.29 -3.35 -19.70
CA LYS A 197 7.44 -2.15 -19.79
C LYS A 197 7.75 -1.14 -18.68
N GLN A 198 8.97 -1.18 -18.12
CA GLN A 198 9.43 -0.31 -17.02
C GLN A 198 8.71 -0.55 -15.69
N GLU A 199 8.06 -1.71 -15.50
CA GLU A 199 7.51 -2.08 -14.20
C GLU A 199 8.63 -2.18 -13.17
N LEU A 200 8.46 -1.52 -12.02
CA LEU A 200 9.38 -1.63 -10.91
C LEU A 200 9.01 -2.87 -10.09
N PHE A 201 9.94 -3.81 -9.92
CA PHE A 201 9.68 -5.05 -9.21
C PHE A 201 10.82 -5.45 -8.28
N ILE A 202 10.46 -6.23 -7.27
CA ILE A 202 11.39 -6.91 -6.37
C ILE A 202 11.17 -8.42 -6.48
N ARG A 203 12.12 -9.21 -5.95
CA ARG A 203 11.92 -10.65 -5.78
C ARG A 203 11.43 -10.95 -4.37
N ALA A 204 10.36 -11.71 -4.25
CA ALA A 204 9.82 -12.12 -2.96
C ALA A 204 9.27 -13.56 -3.03
N SER A 205 9.36 -14.27 -1.91
CA SER A 205 8.84 -15.63 -1.77
C SER A 205 7.34 -15.59 -1.46
N VAL A 206 6.55 -16.34 -2.23
CA VAL A 206 5.09 -16.51 -2.03
C VAL A 206 4.83 -17.92 -1.49
N ALA A 207 4.15 -18.03 -0.36
CA ALA A 207 3.84 -19.29 0.31
C ALA A 207 5.06 -20.18 0.61
N GLY A 208 6.24 -19.57 0.79
CA GLY A 208 7.50 -20.29 1.05
C GLY A 208 8.17 -20.90 -0.18
N LEU A 209 7.67 -20.60 -1.38
CA LEU A 209 8.28 -21.01 -2.65
C LEU A 209 9.49 -20.13 -3.00
N ALA A 210 10.23 -20.53 -4.03
CA ALA A 210 11.35 -19.76 -4.54
C ALA A 210 10.93 -18.29 -4.85
N PRO A 211 11.79 -17.29 -4.58
CA PRO A 211 11.46 -15.90 -4.85
C PRO A 211 11.14 -15.62 -6.32
N VAL A 212 10.04 -14.90 -6.55
CA VAL A 212 9.54 -14.54 -7.89
C VAL A 212 9.45 -13.02 -8.05
N PRO A 213 9.54 -12.50 -9.28
CA PRO A 213 9.39 -11.07 -9.54
C PRO A 213 7.96 -10.60 -9.31
N LEU A 214 7.78 -9.67 -8.38
CA LEU A 214 6.51 -9.03 -8.06
C LEU A 214 6.65 -7.51 -8.15
N MET A 215 5.75 -6.88 -8.91
CA MET A 215 5.71 -5.41 -8.99
C MET A 215 5.51 -4.81 -7.61
N LEU A 216 6.12 -3.65 -7.36
CA LEU A 216 5.93 -2.90 -6.12
C LEU A 216 5.11 -1.65 -6.40
N ASP A 217 3.86 -1.66 -5.96
CA ASP A 217 2.83 -0.74 -6.46
C ASP A 217 2.09 -0.02 -5.33
N LEU A 218 2.46 1.24 -5.11
CA LEU A 218 1.79 2.11 -4.14
C LEU A 218 0.37 2.54 -4.56
N GLY A 219 0.01 2.41 -5.84
CA GLY A 219 -1.31 2.73 -6.38
C GLY A 219 -2.31 1.57 -6.33
N SER A 220 -1.86 0.36 -5.98
CA SER A 220 -2.71 -0.83 -5.89
C SER A 220 -3.38 -0.96 -4.51
N SER A 221 -4.71 -1.06 -4.50
CA SER A 221 -5.53 -1.26 -3.30
C SER A 221 -5.57 -2.72 -2.81
N ALA A 222 -5.11 -3.68 -3.61
CA ALA A 222 -5.00 -5.07 -3.19
C ALA A 222 -3.66 -5.32 -2.49
N ALA A 223 -3.66 -6.06 -1.38
CA ALA A 223 -2.41 -6.41 -0.70
C ALA A 223 -1.47 -7.22 -1.61
N LEU A 224 -2.04 -8.19 -2.35
CA LEU A 224 -1.30 -9.03 -3.29
C LEU A 224 -2.19 -9.40 -4.49
N MET A 225 -1.66 -9.25 -5.69
CA MET A 225 -2.24 -9.81 -6.91
C MET A 225 -1.25 -10.78 -7.52
N LEU A 226 -1.73 -11.94 -7.98
CA LEU A 226 -0.92 -12.96 -8.64
C LEU A 226 -1.61 -13.39 -9.93
N SER A 227 -0.82 -13.68 -10.96
CA SER A 227 -1.30 -14.34 -12.17
C SER A 227 -2.01 -15.66 -11.84
N SER A 228 -3.21 -15.88 -12.38
CA SER A 228 -3.92 -17.16 -12.25
C SER A 228 -3.16 -18.34 -12.87
N THR A 229 -2.24 -18.09 -13.81
CA THR A 229 -1.35 -19.12 -14.35
C THR A 229 -0.35 -19.56 -13.28
N TYR A 230 0.32 -18.59 -12.66
CA TYR A 230 1.29 -18.84 -11.58
C TYR A 230 0.64 -19.55 -10.39
N THR A 231 -0.53 -19.09 -9.94
CA THR A 231 -1.22 -19.72 -8.79
C THR A 231 -1.60 -21.18 -9.05
N ARG A 232 -1.97 -21.52 -10.31
CA ARG A 232 -2.30 -22.87 -10.73
C ARG A 232 -1.07 -23.78 -10.81
N GLU A 233 -0.02 -23.32 -11.50
CA GLU A 233 1.23 -24.07 -11.69
C GLU A 233 1.90 -24.41 -10.36
N GLN A 234 1.92 -23.45 -9.44
CA GLN A 234 2.48 -23.64 -8.10
C GLN A 234 1.52 -24.30 -7.11
N GLY A 235 0.29 -24.62 -7.53
CA GLY A 235 -0.71 -25.26 -6.68
C GLY A 235 -1.13 -24.42 -5.46
N LEU A 236 -1.02 -23.09 -5.53
CA LEU A 236 -1.25 -22.19 -4.39
C LEU A 236 -2.66 -22.24 -3.81
N LEU A 237 -3.62 -22.70 -4.62
CA LEU A 237 -5.05 -22.79 -4.29
C LEU A 237 -5.46 -24.18 -3.77
N LYS A 238 -4.58 -25.19 -3.86
CA LYS A 238 -4.92 -26.57 -3.50
C LYS A 238 -5.27 -26.66 -2.00
N GLY A 239 -6.45 -27.21 -1.71
CA GLY A 239 -6.92 -27.42 -0.33
C GLY A 239 -7.24 -26.13 0.43
N LYS A 240 -7.39 -25.00 -0.25
CA LYS A 240 -7.74 -23.71 0.37
C LYS A 240 -9.13 -23.24 -0.06
N PRO A 241 -9.84 -22.50 0.80
CA PRO A 241 -11.00 -21.71 0.39
C PRO A 241 -10.61 -20.75 -0.75
N VAL A 242 -11.41 -20.75 -1.82
CA VAL A 242 -11.27 -19.82 -2.95
C VAL A 242 -12.65 -19.30 -3.28
N SER A 243 -12.73 -18.00 -3.52
CA SER A 243 -13.95 -17.32 -3.92
C SER A 243 -13.66 -16.40 -5.10
N THR A 244 -14.57 -15.48 -5.40
CA THR A 244 -14.46 -14.50 -6.47
C THR A 244 -14.61 -13.09 -5.93
N ALA A 245 -13.89 -12.13 -6.52
CA ALA A 245 -14.04 -10.72 -6.24
C ALA A 245 -14.17 -9.93 -7.56
N ALA A 246 -15.00 -8.89 -7.53
CA ALA A 246 -15.05 -7.89 -8.59
C ALA A 246 -14.03 -6.80 -8.30
N ILE A 247 -13.13 -6.56 -9.25
CA ILE A 247 -12.15 -5.47 -9.20
C ILE A 247 -12.49 -4.49 -10.30
N GLY A 248 -12.62 -3.20 -9.95
CA GLY A 248 -12.73 -2.12 -10.92
C GLY A 248 -11.34 -1.62 -11.32
N GLY A 249 -11.15 -1.32 -12.61
CA GLY A 249 -9.96 -0.66 -13.13
C GLY A 249 -10.29 0.17 -14.36
N VAL A 250 -9.27 0.71 -15.01
CA VAL A 250 -9.40 1.52 -16.24
C VAL A 250 -10.13 0.76 -17.36
N ASP A 251 -9.98 -0.57 -17.40
CA ASP A 251 -10.59 -1.47 -18.40
C ASP A 251 -11.98 -2.02 -17.95
N GLY A 252 -12.60 -1.42 -16.93
CA GLY A 252 -13.90 -1.82 -16.39
C GLY A 252 -13.83 -2.82 -15.23
N ILE A 253 -14.99 -3.42 -14.90
CA ILE A 253 -15.10 -4.40 -13.81
C ILE A 253 -14.68 -5.78 -14.32
N LYS A 254 -13.76 -6.44 -13.61
CA LYS A 254 -13.33 -7.81 -13.88
C LYS A 254 -13.55 -8.71 -12.66
N ILE A 255 -14.04 -9.91 -12.89
CA ILE A 255 -14.18 -10.93 -11.85
C ILE A 255 -12.90 -11.77 -11.82
N ASN A 256 -12.26 -11.82 -10.66
CA ASN A 256 -11.05 -12.56 -10.38
C ASN A 256 -11.26 -13.50 -9.21
N ASP A 257 -10.34 -14.45 -9.03
CA ASP A 257 -10.37 -15.33 -7.86
C ASP A 257 -9.86 -14.54 -6.63
N THR A 258 -10.36 -14.83 -5.44
CA THR A 258 -9.86 -14.30 -4.17
C THR A 258 -9.54 -15.44 -3.22
N PHE A 259 -8.41 -15.34 -2.51
CA PHE A 259 -7.88 -16.38 -1.62
C PHE A 259 -6.88 -15.78 -0.63
N THR A 260 -6.51 -16.53 0.39
CA THR A 260 -5.46 -16.12 1.34
C THR A 260 -4.12 -16.80 1.05
N VAL A 261 -3.06 -16.00 0.91
CA VAL A 261 -1.68 -16.48 0.91
C VAL A 261 -1.18 -16.57 2.35
N THR A 262 -0.66 -17.74 2.73
CA THR A 262 -0.22 -18.04 4.10
C THR A 262 0.94 -17.14 4.54
N ARG A 263 1.88 -16.85 3.63
CA ARG A 263 3.03 -15.99 3.90
C ARG A 263 3.63 -15.41 2.62
N ILE A 264 3.97 -14.13 2.65
CA ILE A 264 4.93 -13.46 1.75
C ILE A 264 6.23 -13.26 2.52
N THR A 265 7.39 -13.35 1.86
CA THR A 265 8.68 -13.03 2.48
C THR A 265 9.54 -12.18 1.54
N ILE A 266 9.96 -11.02 2.04
CA ILE A 266 10.83 -10.05 1.36
C ILE A 266 12.12 -9.96 2.18
N GLU A 267 13.27 -10.41 1.65
CA GLU A 267 14.56 -10.38 2.35
C GLU A 267 14.50 -10.85 3.83
N GLY A 268 13.82 -11.96 4.07
CA GLY A 268 13.64 -12.55 5.41
C GLY A 268 12.52 -11.92 6.25
N PHE A 269 11.92 -10.82 5.82
CA PHE A 269 10.73 -10.27 6.47
C PHE A 269 9.46 -10.95 6.00
N GLY A 270 8.89 -11.76 6.90
CA GLY A 270 7.63 -12.47 6.66
C GLY A 270 6.38 -11.66 7.04
N VAL A 271 5.39 -11.64 6.14
CA VAL A 271 4.01 -11.20 6.42
C VAL A 271 3.08 -12.39 6.20
N ALA A 272 2.25 -12.71 7.18
CA ALA A 272 1.32 -13.84 7.13
C ALA A 272 -0.10 -13.39 6.78
N ASP A 273 -0.96 -14.34 6.41
CA ASP A 273 -2.40 -14.14 6.22
C ASP A 273 -2.74 -13.00 5.25
N VAL A 274 -2.08 -13.01 4.09
CA VAL A 274 -2.17 -11.94 3.08
C VAL A 274 -3.37 -12.21 2.17
N PRO A 275 -4.40 -11.34 2.14
CA PRO A 275 -5.47 -11.42 1.15
C PRO A 275 -4.91 -11.24 -0.25
N ALA A 276 -5.28 -12.11 -1.18
CA ALA A 276 -4.71 -12.14 -2.52
C ALA A 276 -5.78 -12.30 -3.60
N LEU A 277 -5.49 -11.75 -4.78
CA LEU A 277 -6.32 -11.86 -5.97
C LEU A 277 -5.60 -12.69 -7.03
N GLY A 278 -6.33 -13.63 -7.64
CA GLY A 278 -5.89 -14.44 -8.77
C GLY A 278 -6.34 -13.77 -10.06
N MET A 279 -5.45 -13.00 -10.67
CA MET A 279 -5.69 -12.22 -11.87
C MET A 279 -5.76 -13.12 -13.09
N ARG A 280 -6.97 -13.26 -13.65
CA ARG A 280 -7.23 -14.12 -14.82
C ARG A 280 -6.60 -13.58 -16.10
N ALA A 281 -6.44 -12.25 -16.19
CA ALA A 281 -5.83 -11.55 -17.30
C ALA A 281 -4.58 -10.80 -16.81
N TRP A 282 -3.46 -11.52 -16.66
CA TRP A 282 -2.17 -10.93 -16.33
C TRP A 282 -1.34 -10.74 -17.60
N LEU A 283 -0.89 -9.51 -17.85
CA LEU A 283 -0.25 -9.14 -19.14
C LEU A 283 1.24 -8.86 -19.03
N SER A 284 1.81 -8.73 -17.83
CA SER A 284 3.25 -8.55 -17.70
C SER A 284 3.97 -9.86 -18.00
N THR A 285 5.04 -9.76 -18.80
CA THR A 285 5.96 -10.86 -19.08
C THR A 285 7.18 -10.85 -18.16
N SER A 286 7.34 -9.80 -17.34
CA SER A 286 8.49 -9.61 -16.44
C SER A 286 8.17 -10.00 -15.00
N THR A 287 6.89 -10.01 -14.62
CA THR A 287 6.44 -10.28 -13.26
C THR A 287 5.30 -11.29 -13.24
N VAL A 288 5.15 -12.00 -12.12
CA VAL A 288 4.04 -12.96 -11.92
C VAL A 288 2.95 -12.41 -10.99
N GLY A 289 3.12 -11.17 -10.52
CA GLY A 289 2.21 -10.53 -9.59
C GLY A 289 2.63 -9.12 -9.17
N ASN A 290 1.90 -8.58 -8.22
CA ASN A 290 2.01 -7.21 -7.72
C ASN A 290 1.74 -7.18 -6.21
N ILE A 291 2.62 -6.49 -5.48
CA ILE A 291 2.50 -6.19 -4.06
C ILE A 291 1.96 -4.75 -3.96
N GLY A 292 0.74 -4.62 -3.44
CA GLY A 292 0.08 -3.32 -3.33
C GLY A 292 0.21 -2.66 -1.96
N LEU A 293 -0.35 -1.45 -1.84
CA LEU A 293 -0.21 -0.58 -0.68
C LEU A 293 -0.50 -1.27 0.66
N PRO A 294 -1.57 -2.07 0.84
CA PRO A 294 -1.85 -2.67 2.15
C PRO A 294 -0.72 -3.58 2.66
N LEU A 295 -0.01 -4.27 1.76
CA LEU A 295 1.14 -5.11 2.11
C LEU A 295 2.42 -4.27 2.27
N ILE A 296 2.63 -3.26 1.43
CA ILE A 296 3.76 -2.31 1.55
C ILE A 296 3.73 -1.60 2.91
N ALA A 297 2.55 -1.14 3.33
CA ALA A 297 2.33 -0.42 4.59
C ALA A 297 2.42 -1.29 5.85
N GLN A 298 2.82 -2.57 5.72
CA GLN A 298 3.30 -3.38 6.85
C GLN A 298 4.74 -3.02 7.28
N PHE A 299 5.38 -2.15 6.49
CA PHE A 299 6.74 -1.68 6.64
C PHE A 299 6.78 -0.15 6.58
N ASP A 300 7.81 0.45 7.18
CA ASP A 300 8.33 1.72 6.70
C ASP A 300 9.19 1.45 5.47
N VAL A 301 9.12 2.35 4.49
CA VAL A 301 9.73 2.10 3.17
C VAL A 301 10.51 3.31 2.69
N VAL A 302 11.66 3.06 2.07
CA VAL A 302 12.41 4.08 1.33
C VAL A 302 12.55 3.61 -0.11
N PHE A 303 11.98 4.35 -1.05
CA PHE A 303 12.14 4.09 -2.49
C PHE A 303 13.26 4.95 -3.05
N ASP A 304 14.30 4.35 -3.62
CA ASP A 304 15.29 5.05 -4.43
C ASP A 304 15.45 4.34 -5.77
N VAL A 305 14.57 4.72 -6.69
CA VAL A 305 14.49 4.10 -8.02
C VAL A 305 15.74 4.37 -8.86
N THR A 306 16.45 5.47 -8.59
CA THR A 306 17.69 5.82 -9.29
C THR A 306 18.89 5.07 -8.73
N ALA A 307 18.97 4.87 -7.41
CA ALA A 307 19.99 4.01 -6.81
C ALA A 307 19.70 2.51 -7.03
N GLY A 308 18.49 2.14 -7.43
CA GLY A 308 18.11 0.77 -7.76
C GLY A 308 17.74 -0.07 -6.54
N PHE A 309 17.25 0.56 -5.47
CA PHE A 309 16.89 -0.13 -4.24
C PHE A 309 15.59 0.38 -3.64
N VAL A 310 14.94 -0.51 -2.92
CA VAL A 310 13.92 -0.17 -1.93
C VAL A 310 14.36 -0.75 -0.60
N TRP A 311 14.25 0.05 0.47
CA TRP A 311 14.54 -0.42 1.82
C TRP A 311 13.25 -0.61 2.60
N PHE A 312 13.16 -1.73 3.29
CA PHE A 312 12.06 -2.01 4.20
C PHE A 312 12.55 -2.03 5.63
N ARG A 313 11.75 -1.48 6.54
CA ARG A 313 11.87 -1.69 7.99
C ARG A 313 10.53 -2.15 8.52
N ARG A 314 10.52 -3.27 9.25
CA ARG A 314 9.27 -3.85 9.75
C ARG A 314 8.64 -2.93 10.79
N LEU A 315 7.35 -2.63 10.64
CA LEU A 315 6.61 -1.86 11.63
C LEU A 315 6.19 -2.71 12.82
N ASP A 316 6.00 -2.06 13.98
CA ASP A 316 5.27 -2.66 15.10
C ASP A 316 3.84 -3.01 14.63
N PRO A 317 3.32 -4.23 14.90
CA PRO A 317 1.95 -4.62 14.53
C PRO A 317 0.86 -3.58 14.88
N ARG A 318 1.01 -2.82 15.97
CA ARG A 318 0.04 -1.80 16.40
C ARG A 318 0.03 -0.56 15.52
N GLN A 319 1.09 -0.34 14.73
CA GLN A 319 1.23 0.80 13.83
C GLN A 319 0.88 0.46 12.37
N ARG A 320 0.74 -0.82 12.03
CA ARG A 320 0.46 -1.27 10.67
C ARG A 320 -0.97 -0.94 10.26
N LEU A 321 -1.16 -0.64 8.98
CA LEU A 321 -2.49 -0.58 8.40
C LEU A 321 -3.12 -1.98 8.34
N PRO A 322 -4.43 -2.13 8.55
CA PRO A 322 -5.08 -3.42 8.37
C PRO A 322 -5.07 -3.81 6.89
N MET A 323 -4.71 -5.06 6.59
CA MET A 323 -5.01 -5.65 5.29
C MET A 323 -6.50 -6.01 5.26
N LEU A 324 -7.31 -5.16 4.64
CA LEU A 324 -8.76 -5.32 4.62
C LEU A 324 -9.13 -6.65 3.94
N ARG A 325 -9.95 -7.46 4.63
CA ARG A 325 -10.50 -8.71 4.12
C ARG A 325 -12.01 -8.58 4.07
N ASP A 326 -12.57 -8.58 2.87
CA ASP A 326 -14.03 -8.64 2.72
C ASP A 326 -14.56 -9.90 3.40
N ARG A 327 -15.57 -9.74 4.25
CA ARG A 327 -16.28 -10.84 4.92
C ARG A 327 -17.77 -10.83 4.59
N SER A 328 -18.20 -9.93 3.72
CA SER A 328 -19.58 -9.86 3.24
C SER A 328 -19.80 -10.76 2.02
N GLY A 329 -18.88 -10.71 1.05
CA GLY A 329 -19.08 -11.24 -0.29
C GLY A 329 -19.82 -10.30 -1.24
N LEU A 330 -20.15 -9.07 -0.83
CA LEU A 330 -20.87 -8.10 -1.66
C LEU A 330 -19.91 -7.14 -2.37
N GLY A 331 -19.65 -7.35 -3.66
CA GLY A 331 -19.05 -6.32 -4.51
C GLY A 331 -20.09 -5.26 -4.83
N SER A 332 -19.85 -4.00 -4.43
CA SER A 332 -20.82 -2.91 -4.58
C SER A 332 -20.23 -1.66 -5.21
N ALA A 333 -20.99 -1.02 -6.09
CA ALA A 333 -20.69 0.31 -6.62
C ALA A 333 -21.43 1.37 -5.78
N PRO A 334 -20.71 2.29 -5.10
CA PRO A 334 -21.34 3.37 -4.36
C PRO A 334 -21.92 4.45 -5.28
N SER A 335 -22.97 5.10 -4.81
CA SER A 335 -23.58 6.30 -5.40
C SER A 335 -23.98 7.26 -4.28
N SER A 336 -24.40 8.48 -4.62
CA SER A 336 -24.86 9.48 -3.64
C SER A 336 -26.13 9.10 -2.87
N THR A 337 -26.77 7.98 -3.21
CA THR A 337 -28.07 7.57 -2.63
C THR A 337 -28.12 6.09 -2.25
N GLY A 338 -27.00 5.37 -2.31
CA GLY A 338 -27.00 3.93 -2.06
C GLY A 338 -25.84 3.18 -2.67
N LEU A 339 -25.77 1.89 -2.35
CA LEU A 339 -24.87 0.91 -2.93
C LEU A 339 -25.65 0.02 -3.89
N THR A 340 -25.16 -0.13 -5.12
CA THR A 340 -25.67 -1.13 -6.05
C THR A 340 -24.76 -2.35 -5.98
N VAL A 341 -25.31 -3.52 -5.68
CA VAL A 341 -24.56 -4.77 -5.74
C VAL A 341 -24.22 -5.07 -7.20
N VAL A 342 -22.93 -5.11 -7.51
CA VAL A 342 -22.42 -5.43 -8.86
C VAL A 342 -21.88 -6.85 -8.95
N HIS A 343 -21.59 -7.47 -7.81
CA HIS A 343 -21.08 -8.84 -7.75
C HIS A 343 -21.41 -9.50 -6.41
N VAL A 344 -21.69 -10.79 -6.44
CA VAL A 344 -21.86 -11.64 -5.26
C VAL A 344 -20.82 -12.73 -5.34
N ALA A 345 -19.95 -12.78 -4.33
CA ALA A 345 -18.81 -13.67 -4.31
C ALA A 345 -19.22 -15.14 -4.12
N ALA A 346 -18.67 -16.06 -4.92
CA ALA A 346 -18.96 -17.49 -4.82
C ALA A 346 -18.61 -18.08 -3.44
N GLY A 347 -19.49 -18.86 -2.84
CA GLY A 347 -19.30 -19.43 -1.50
C GLY A 347 -19.29 -18.42 -0.36
N SER A 348 -19.68 -17.17 -0.60
CA SER A 348 -19.65 -16.11 0.41
C SER A 348 -20.93 -16.07 1.28
N PRO A 349 -20.93 -15.32 2.39
CA PRO A 349 -22.15 -15.06 3.15
C PRO A 349 -23.26 -14.41 2.32
N ALA A 350 -22.90 -13.52 1.40
CA ALA A 350 -23.86 -12.89 0.50
C ALA A 350 -24.54 -13.90 -0.44
N GLU A 351 -23.78 -14.84 -1.01
CA GLU A 351 -24.36 -15.88 -1.85
C GLU A 351 -25.34 -16.76 -1.05
N ARG A 352 -24.92 -17.21 0.15
CA ARG A 352 -25.79 -18.00 1.05
C ARG A 352 -27.02 -17.23 1.52
N GLY A 353 -26.91 -15.90 1.65
CA GLY A 353 -28.00 -15.00 2.00
C GLY A 353 -28.94 -14.67 0.84
N GLY A 354 -28.74 -15.26 -0.35
CA GLY A 354 -29.56 -15.04 -1.54
C GLY A 354 -29.45 -13.63 -2.09
N TRP A 355 -28.31 -12.96 -1.93
CA TRP A 355 -28.06 -11.66 -2.53
C TRP A 355 -27.85 -11.79 -4.03
N ALA A 356 -28.20 -10.75 -4.79
CA ALA A 356 -28.06 -10.75 -6.24
C ALA A 356 -27.44 -9.43 -6.75
N ALA A 357 -26.77 -9.51 -7.89
CA ALA A 357 -26.40 -8.30 -8.63
C ALA A 357 -27.67 -7.50 -9.00
N GLY A 358 -27.62 -6.19 -8.83
CA GLY A 358 -28.76 -5.29 -8.97
C GLY A 358 -29.46 -4.95 -7.64
N ASP A 359 -29.22 -5.70 -6.57
CA ASP A 359 -29.72 -5.36 -5.23
C ASP A 359 -29.24 -3.95 -4.83
N ARG A 360 -30.16 -3.10 -4.38
CA ARG A 360 -29.86 -1.71 -3.99
C ARG A 360 -30.01 -1.50 -2.49
N ILE A 361 -28.91 -1.19 -1.82
CA ILE A 361 -28.82 -0.92 -0.38
C ILE A 361 -28.79 0.59 -0.17
N ILE A 362 -29.66 1.11 0.70
CA ILE A 362 -29.77 2.55 1.00
C ILE A 362 -29.33 2.91 2.41
N ALA A 363 -29.21 1.94 3.32
CA ALA A 363 -28.65 2.16 4.64
C ALA A 363 -27.93 0.92 5.18
N VAL A 364 -26.91 1.15 6.01
CA VAL A 364 -26.14 0.12 6.70
C VAL A 364 -26.23 0.37 8.20
N ASN A 365 -26.72 -0.60 8.95
CA ASN A 365 -26.97 -0.50 10.39
C ASN A 365 -27.78 0.74 10.78
N GLY A 366 -28.77 1.09 9.95
CA GLY A 366 -29.62 2.27 10.16
C GLY A 366 -28.99 3.61 9.73
N HIS A 367 -27.72 3.62 9.34
CA HIS A 367 -27.07 4.83 8.80
C HIS A 367 -27.26 4.89 7.28
N PRO A 368 -27.81 5.99 6.74
CA PRO A 368 -27.98 6.17 5.31
C PRO A 368 -26.66 6.04 4.55
N VAL A 369 -26.74 5.52 3.32
CA VAL A 369 -25.65 5.58 2.35
C VAL A 369 -25.87 6.83 1.51
N ASP A 370 -25.00 7.81 1.69
CA ASP A 370 -25.02 9.10 1.00
C ASP A 370 -23.66 9.41 0.36
N ALA A 371 -23.46 10.65 -0.07
CA ALA A 371 -22.21 11.12 -0.67
C ALA A 371 -20.98 11.01 0.27
N ASP A 372 -21.19 10.91 1.59
CA ASP A 372 -20.13 10.78 2.58
C ASP A 372 -19.77 9.31 2.87
N TYR A 373 -20.43 8.34 2.23
CA TYR A 373 -20.19 6.90 2.45
C TYR A 373 -18.70 6.50 2.38
N THR A 374 -17.98 6.99 1.37
CA THR A 374 -16.54 6.72 1.17
C THR A 374 -15.62 7.66 1.95
N HIS A 375 -16.14 8.80 2.42
CA HIS A 375 -15.41 9.77 3.25
C HIS A 375 -15.41 9.39 4.73
N GLY A 376 -16.55 8.87 5.20
CA GLY A 376 -16.74 8.43 6.57
C GLY A 376 -16.16 7.04 6.85
N GLN A 377 -16.68 6.42 7.91
CA GLN A 377 -16.29 5.05 8.29
C GLN A 377 -17.29 4.00 7.85
N LEU A 378 -18.43 4.39 7.26
CA LEU A 378 -19.54 3.49 6.98
C LEU A 378 -19.11 2.37 6.03
N TRP A 379 -18.27 2.67 5.02
CA TRP A 379 -17.73 1.67 4.09
C TRP A 379 -17.03 0.47 4.74
N ARG A 380 -16.56 0.61 5.99
CA ARG A 380 -15.85 -0.44 6.71
C ARG A 380 -16.69 -1.63 7.12
N TRP A 381 -18.03 -1.50 7.06
CA TRP A 381 -18.96 -2.51 7.57
C TRP A 381 -18.66 -3.92 7.05
N ARG A 382 -18.23 -4.07 5.80
CA ARG A 382 -17.95 -5.35 5.15
C ARG A 382 -16.64 -6.02 5.57
N TYR A 383 -15.76 -5.27 6.24
CA TYR A 383 -14.44 -5.71 6.71
C TYR A 383 -14.41 -6.00 8.22
N GLY A 384 -15.56 -5.89 8.89
CA GLY A 384 -15.70 -6.18 10.32
C GLY A 384 -15.35 -7.63 10.68
N PRO A 385 -15.24 -7.96 11.97
CA PRO A 385 -14.93 -9.32 12.42
C PRO A 385 -15.92 -10.37 11.89
N ALA A 386 -15.44 -11.61 11.73
CA ALA A 386 -16.34 -12.74 11.46
C ALA A 386 -17.36 -12.90 12.60
N GLY A 387 -18.60 -13.24 12.25
CA GLY A 387 -19.73 -13.36 13.17
C GLY A 387 -20.53 -12.07 13.36
N THR A 388 -20.00 -10.90 13.00
CA THR A 388 -20.73 -9.62 13.06
C THR A 388 -21.99 -9.68 12.18
N LEU A 389 -23.12 -9.28 12.75
CA LEU A 389 -24.39 -9.15 12.04
C LEU A 389 -24.55 -7.72 11.54
N VAL A 390 -24.75 -7.56 10.24
CA VAL A 390 -24.97 -6.26 9.58
C VAL A 390 -26.39 -6.19 9.08
N LYS A 391 -27.10 -5.09 9.38
CA LYS A 391 -28.45 -4.82 8.90
C LYS A 391 -28.38 -3.91 7.67
N LEU A 392 -28.86 -4.39 6.53
CA LEU A 392 -28.82 -3.68 5.26
C LEU A 392 -30.25 -3.32 4.86
N THR A 393 -30.57 -2.03 4.87
CA THR A 393 -31.88 -1.53 4.42
C THR A 393 -31.87 -1.43 2.91
N MET A 394 -32.80 -2.12 2.27
CA MET A 394 -32.95 -2.16 0.82
C MET A 394 -33.78 -0.98 0.32
N ALA A 395 -33.59 -0.59 -0.94
CA ALA A 395 -34.42 0.45 -1.58
C ALA A 395 -35.91 0.06 -1.64
N ALA A 396 -36.23 -1.25 -1.63
CA ALA A 396 -37.60 -1.76 -1.56
C ALA A 396 -38.26 -1.62 -0.17
N GLY A 397 -37.53 -1.09 0.83
CA GLY A 397 -38.03 -0.82 2.18
C GLY A 397 -37.84 -1.94 3.19
N ASN A 398 -37.54 -3.17 2.75
CA ASN A 398 -37.20 -4.27 3.65
C ASN A 398 -35.77 -4.18 4.17
N VAL A 399 -35.54 -4.72 5.37
CA VAL A 399 -34.20 -4.87 5.97
C VAL A 399 -33.77 -6.32 5.86
N ARG A 400 -32.56 -6.55 5.34
CA ARG A 400 -31.92 -7.86 5.30
C ARG A 400 -30.75 -7.91 6.26
N GLU A 401 -30.57 -9.04 6.92
CA GLU A 401 -29.41 -9.26 7.78
C GLU A 401 -28.35 -10.07 7.03
N LEU A 402 -27.09 -9.67 7.19
CA LEU A 402 -25.93 -10.37 6.64
C LEU A 402 -24.92 -10.61 7.76
N ARG A 403 -24.63 -11.88 8.05
CA ARG A 403 -23.60 -12.26 9.01
C ARG A 403 -22.26 -12.38 8.30
N LEU A 404 -21.30 -11.57 8.69
CA LEU A 404 -19.94 -11.61 8.14
C LEU A 404 -19.24 -12.93 8.49
N ALA A 405 -18.45 -13.48 7.57
CA ALA A 405 -17.61 -14.65 7.82
C ALA A 405 -16.37 -14.63 6.92
N ASP A 406 -15.28 -15.27 7.35
CA ASP A 406 -14.19 -15.59 6.44
C ASP A 406 -14.68 -16.63 5.42
N TYR A 407 -14.45 -16.38 4.13
CA TYR A 407 -14.90 -17.25 3.04
C TYR A 407 -13.82 -17.53 1.98
N TYR A 408 -12.59 -17.03 2.19
CA TYR A 408 -11.41 -17.22 1.34
C TYR A 408 -10.10 -17.03 2.12
#